data_AF-A0A853GFS2-F1
#
_entry.id   AF-A0A853GFS2-F1
#
_cell.length_a   1.000
_cell.length_b   1.000
_cell.length_c   1.000
_cell.angle_alpha   90.00
_cell.angle_beta   90.00
_cell.angle_gamma   90.00
#
_symmetry.space_group_name_H-M   'P 1'
#
loop_
_entity.id
_entity.type
_entity.pdbx_description
1 polymer ?
#
loop_
_entity_poly.entity_id
_entity_poly.type
_entity_poly.pdbx_seq_one_letter_code
_entity_poly.pdbx_strand_id
1 'polypeptide(L)'
;MTTVTVNQPVREVLTIREASGATIIKIKEPAAPSIISMKAQGPIGPQGPAGAGTGPQGEPGPKGDPGHPGQIRFTGNGAPPSVIVGAEPGDTYLDLISGDIYKLI
;
A
#
# COMPACT_ATOMS: atom_id res chain seq x y z
N MET A 1 8.72 -24.95 28.04
CA MET A 1 8.54 -24.14 26.82
C MET A 1 7.03 -23.99 26.65
N THR A 2 6.47 -22.79 26.87
CA THR A 2 5.02 -22.59 26.95
C THR A 2 4.47 -22.19 25.59
N THR A 3 3.62 -23.02 25.01
CA THR A 3 2.89 -22.70 23.78
C THR A 3 1.68 -21.83 24.13
N VAL A 4 1.61 -20.62 23.58
CA VAL A 4 0.43 -19.77 23.69
C VAL A 4 -0.42 -19.97 22.42
N THR A 5 -1.64 -20.47 22.60
CA THR A 5 -2.61 -20.65 21.51
C THR A 5 -3.53 -19.44 21.44
N VAL A 6 -3.45 -18.67 20.35
CA VAL A 6 -4.42 -17.60 20.06
C VAL A 6 -5.49 -18.16 19.14
N ASN A 7 -6.70 -18.35 19.67
CA ASN A 7 -7.86 -18.88 18.95
C ASN A 7 -8.80 -17.71 18.57
N GLN A 8 -8.62 -17.12 17.38
CA GLN A 8 -9.55 -16.12 16.85
C GLN A 8 -10.08 -16.55 15.46
N PRO A 9 -11.40 -16.71 15.27
CA PRO A 9 -11.97 -16.98 13.96
C PRO A 9 -12.06 -15.68 13.15
N VAL A 10 -11.23 -15.52 12.13
CA VAL A 10 -11.35 -14.41 11.17
C VAL A 10 -12.62 -14.63 10.33
N ARG A 11 -13.52 -13.63 10.31
CA ARG A 11 -14.89 -13.74 9.77
C ARG A 11 -15.15 -12.78 8.60
N GLU A 12 -14.12 -12.23 7.97
CA GLU A 12 -14.33 -11.18 6.97
C GLU A 12 -14.53 -11.78 5.57
N VAL A 13 -15.72 -11.56 5.01
CA VAL A 13 -16.04 -11.88 3.62
C VAL A 13 -16.07 -10.57 2.86
N LEU A 14 -14.96 -10.23 2.18
CA LEU A 14 -14.94 -9.04 1.32
C LEU A 14 -15.90 -9.25 0.15
N THR A 15 -16.97 -8.45 0.12
CA THR A 15 -17.99 -8.50 -0.93
C THR A 15 -18.04 -7.15 -1.63
N ILE A 16 -17.65 -7.11 -2.90
CA ILE A 16 -17.70 -5.91 -3.75
C ILE A 16 -18.99 -5.97 -4.58
N ARG A 17 -19.74 -4.87 -4.64
CA ARG A 17 -21.03 -4.78 -5.36
C ARG A 17 -21.07 -3.57 -6.31
N GLU A 18 -21.84 -3.70 -7.38
CA GLU A 18 -22.23 -2.59 -8.27
C GLU A 18 -23.25 -1.66 -7.60
N ALA A 19 -23.42 -0.46 -8.13
CA ALA A 19 -24.46 0.49 -7.70
C ALA A 19 -25.89 -0.07 -7.83
N SER A 20 -26.10 -1.06 -8.72
CA SER A 20 -27.36 -1.81 -8.87
C SER A 20 -27.58 -2.87 -7.78
N GLY A 21 -26.61 -3.06 -6.87
CA GLY A 21 -26.65 -4.04 -5.78
C GLY A 21 -26.12 -5.44 -6.14
N ALA A 22 -25.75 -5.67 -7.42
CA ALA A 22 -25.19 -6.92 -7.89
C ALA A 22 -23.79 -7.18 -7.29
N THR A 23 -23.50 -8.42 -6.85
CA THR A 23 -22.17 -8.76 -6.33
C THR A 23 -21.20 -9.04 -7.47
N ILE A 24 -20.07 -8.34 -7.47
CA ILE A 24 -19.03 -8.43 -8.49
C ILE A 24 -17.94 -9.41 -8.04
N ILE A 25 -17.53 -9.32 -6.77
CA ILE A 25 -16.45 -10.14 -6.21
C ILE A 25 -16.83 -10.55 -4.79
N LYS A 26 -16.63 -11.84 -4.48
CA LYS A 26 -16.82 -12.37 -3.12
C LYS A 26 -15.61 -13.20 -2.73
N ILE A 27 -14.77 -12.65 -1.87
CA ILE A 27 -13.62 -13.36 -1.29
C ILE A 27 -14.07 -13.92 0.05
N LYS A 28 -14.05 -15.25 0.18
CA LYS A 28 -14.36 -15.94 1.42
C LYS A 28 -13.07 -16.46 2.00
N GLU A 29 -12.63 -15.91 3.12
CA GLU A 29 -11.56 -16.52 3.89
C GLU A 29 -12.07 -17.85 4.48
N PRO A 30 -11.28 -18.95 4.43
CA PRO A 30 -11.71 -20.23 4.97
C PRO A 30 -11.83 -20.16 6.50
N ALA A 31 -13.07 -20.13 6.99
CA ALA A 31 -13.41 -19.99 8.41
C ALA A 31 -13.23 -21.28 9.26
N ALA A 32 -12.50 -22.29 8.79
CA ALA A 32 -12.30 -23.53 9.55
C ALA A 32 -10.85 -24.04 9.44
N PRO A 33 -10.19 -24.38 10.56
CA PRO A 33 -8.96 -25.15 10.51
C PRO A 33 -9.29 -26.57 10.03
N SER A 34 -8.79 -26.95 8.86
CA SER A 34 -8.92 -28.31 8.34
C SER A 34 -7.99 -29.26 9.13
N ILE A 35 -8.55 -30.17 9.94
CA ILE A 35 -7.77 -31.31 10.46
C ILE A 35 -7.73 -32.39 9.36
N ILE A 36 -6.57 -32.53 8.71
CA ILE A 36 -6.32 -33.59 7.74
C ILE A 36 -5.90 -34.85 8.51
N SER A 37 -6.77 -35.84 8.63
CA SER A 37 -6.40 -37.18 9.10
C SER A 37 -5.86 -37.99 7.90
N MET A 38 -4.53 -38.05 7.76
CA MET A 38 -3.88 -38.83 6.72
C MET A 38 -3.86 -40.32 7.11
N LYS A 39 -4.31 -41.22 6.23
CA LYS A 39 -3.98 -42.65 6.35
C LYS A 39 -2.47 -42.80 6.16
N ALA A 40 -1.80 -43.56 7.03
CA ALA A 40 -0.37 -43.81 6.90
C ALA A 40 -0.07 -44.41 5.52
N GLN A 41 0.59 -43.63 4.68
CA GLN A 41 1.15 -44.07 3.41
C GLN A 41 2.20 -45.15 3.69
N GLY A 42 2.29 -46.17 2.83
CA GLY A 42 3.34 -47.19 2.91
C GLY A 42 4.76 -46.59 2.95
N PRO A 43 5.79 -47.40 3.24
CA PRO A 43 7.15 -46.90 3.44
C PRO A 43 7.56 -45.98 2.29
N ILE A 44 8.18 -44.85 2.66
CA ILE A 44 8.67 -43.86 1.71
C ILE A 44 9.61 -44.59 0.74
N GLY A 45 9.31 -44.48 -0.56
CA GLY A 45 10.21 -44.95 -1.61
C GLY A 45 11.57 -44.25 -1.51
N PRO A 46 12.63 -44.83 -2.09
CA PRO A 46 13.97 -44.25 -1.99
C PRO A 46 13.98 -42.78 -2.38
N GLN A 47 14.74 -41.97 -1.64
CA GLN A 47 14.90 -40.55 -1.94
C GLN A 47 15.39 -40.40 -3.39
N GLY A 48 14.62 -39.66 -4.20
CA GLY A 48 15.05 -39.30 -5.54
C GLY A 48 16.34 -38.48 -5.50
N PRO A 49 17.12 -38.45 -6.59
CA PRO A 49 18.38 -37.72 -6.63
C PRO A 49 18.17 -36.24 -6.23
N ALA A 50 19.15 -35.67 -5.53
CA ALA A 50 19.10 -34.27 -5.13
C ALA A 50 18.89 -33.38 -6.36
N GLY A 51 17.83 -32.57 -6.34
CA GLY A 51 17.57 -31.58 -7.37
C GLY A 51 18.72 -30.57 -7.46
N ALA A 52 19.15 -30.26 -8.67
CA ALA A 52 20.26 -29.34 -8.91
C ALA A 52 19.87 -27.90 -8.50
N GLY A 53 20.42 -27.43 -7.37
CA GLY A 53 20.63 -26.02 -7.07
C GLY A 53 19.40 -25.21 -6.64
N THR A 54 19.62 -24.27 -5.72
CA THR A 54 18.74 -23.12 -5.49
C THR A 54 18.62 -22.31 -6.78
N GLY A 55 17.41 -21.98 -7.22
CA GLY A 55 17.19 -21.08 -8.35
C GLY A 55 17.88 -19.71 -8.14
N PRO A 56 18.20 -18.99 -9.21
CA PRO A 56 18.84 -17.68 -9.11
C PRO A 56 17.97 -16.72 -8.28
N GLN A 57 18.62 -15.83 -7.53
CA GLN A 57 17.92 -14.72 -6.87
C GLN A 57 17.18 -13.89 -7.92
N GLY A 58 15.94 -13.51 -7.62
CA GLY A 58 15.14 -12.65 -8.51
C GLY A 58 15.79 -11.29 -8.74
N GLU A 59 15.48 -10.67 -9.88
CA GLU A 59 16.00 -9.35 -10.22
C GLU A 59 15.51 -8.28 -9.22
N PRO A 60 16.32 -7.23 -8.98
CA PRO A 60 15.87 -6.07 -8.23
C PRO A 60 14.61 -5.44 -8.83
N GLY A 61 13.71 -4.95 -7.97
CA GLY A 61 12.53 -4.22 -8.42
C GLY A 61 12.88 -2.91 -9.14
N PRO A 62 11.94 -2.33 -9.91
CA PRO A 62 12.15 -1.06 -10.59
C PRO A 62 12.44 0.07 -9.61
N LYS A 63 13.21 1.06 -10.06
CA LYS A 63 13.42 2.30 -9.32
C LYS A 63 12.07 3.02 -9.12
N GLY A 64 11.85 3.58 -7.94
CA GLY A 64 10.67 4.41 -7.68
C GLY A 64 10.67 5.72 -8.48
N ASP A 65 9.49 6.31 -8.61
CA ASP A 65 9.30 7.57 -9.33
C ASP A 65 10.03 8.75 -8.65
N PRO A 66 10.38 9.80 -9.41
CA PRO A 66 10.87 11.05 -8.85
C PRO A 66 9.85 11.67 -7.87
N GLY A 67 10.36 12.35 -6.83
CA GLY A 67 9.52 13.14 -5.93
C GLY A 67 8.90 14.35 -6.65
N HIS A 68 7.79 14.86 -6.11
CA HIS A 68 7.15 16.07 -6.63
C HIS A 68 8.03 17.31 -6.37
N PRO A 69 7.95 18.35 -7.20
CA PRO A 69 8.56 19.65 -6.91
C PRO A 69 8.08 20.20 -5.56
N GLY A 70 8.97 20.89 -4.85
CA GLY A 70 8.62 21.57 -3.59
C GLY A 70 7.78 22.82 -3.85
N GLN A 71 6.99 23.22 -2.85
CA GLN A 71 6.26 24.50 -2.87
C GLN A 71 7.11 25.59 -2.22
N ILE A 72 7.14 26.77 -2.82
CA ILE A 72 7.82 27.96 -2.31
C ILE A 72 6.80 28.85 -1.57
N ARG A 73 7.26 29.52 -0.51
CA ARG A 73 6.52 30.59 0.16
C ARG A 73 7.18 31.94 -0.11
N PHE A 74 6.47 32.80 -0.81
CA PHE A 74 6.78 34.21 -0.99
C PHE A 74 6.23 35.03 0.19
N THR A 75 6.81 36.22 0.41
CA THR A 75 6.37 37.14 1.46
C THR A 75 6.41 38.58 0.94
N GLY A 76 5.56 39.44 1.51
CA GLY A 76 5.64 40.88 1.30
C GLY A 76 4.53 41.63 2.03
N ASN A 77 4.40 42.92 1.77
CA ASN A 77 3.48 43.80 2.47
C ASN A 77 2.24 44.08 1.59
N GLY A 78 1.06 43.71 2.08
CA GLY A 78 -0.20 43.80 1.34
C GLY A 78 -0.49 42.55 0.51
N ALA A 79 -1.64 42.54 -0.17
CA ALA A 79 -2.05 41.46 -1.06
C ALA A 79 -1.00 41.21 -2.17
N PRO A 80 -0.88 39.96 -2.68
CA PRO A 80 0.13 39.61 -3.66
C PRO A 80 -0.02 40.44 -4.94
N PRO A 81 1.09 40.88 -5.56
CA PRO A 81 1.04 41.51 -6.88
C PRO A 81 0.58 40.51 -7.94
N SER A 82 0.06 41.01 -9.06
CA SER A 82 -0.46 40.17 -10.15
C SER A 82 0.59 39.25 -10.79
N VAL A 83 1.88 39.55 -10.61
CA VAL A 83 3.00 38.74 -11.10
C VAL A 83 4.08 38.68 -10.02
N ILE A 84 4.55 37.47 -9.72
CA ILE A 84 5.71 37.20 -8.89
C ILE A 84 6.68 36.36 -9.74
N VAL A 85 7.87 36.90 -10.02
CA VAL A 85 8.87 36.21 -10.84
C VAL A 85 9.34 34.94 -10.12
N GLY A 86 9.23 33.80 -10.80
CA GLY A 86 9.63 32.50 -10.27
C GLY A 86 8.59 31.82 -9.38
N ALA A 87 7.39 32.40 -9.24
CA ALA A 87 6.27 31.68 -8.63
C ALA A 87 5.66 30.66 -9.60
N GLU A 88 5.41 29.46 -9.10
CA GLU A 88 4.71 28.40 -9.81
C GLU A 88 3.31 28.16 -9.22
N PRO A 89 2.36 27.60 -10.00
CA PRO A 89 1.07 27.20 -9.48
C PRO A 89 1.20 26.23 -8.32
N GLY A 90 0.62 26.57 -7.17
CA GLY A 90 0.77 25.79 -5.93
C GLY A 90 1.67 26.43 -4.89
N ASP A 91 2.45 27.45 -5.27
CA ASP A 91 3.17 28.28 -4.30
C ASP A 91 2.23 29.10 -3.43
N THR A 92 2.77 29.63 -2.33
CA THR A 92 2.02 30.47 -1.40
C THR A 92 2.65 31.85 -1.24
N TYR A 93 1.82 32.84 -0.92
CA TYR A 93 2.27 34.18 -0.54
C TYR A 93 1.73 34.54 0.83
N LEU A 94 2.59 35.04 1.73
CA LEU A 94 2.21 35.55 3.05
C LEU A 94 2.24 37.08 3.03
N ASP A 95 1.09 37.71 3.30
CA ASP A 95 1.01 39.14 3.60
C ASP A 95 1.48 39.39 5.04
N LEU A 96 2.56 40.15 5.19
CA LEU A 96 3.17 40.48 6.49
C LEU A 96 2.42 41.58 7.25
N ILE A 97 1.45 42.25 6.63
CA ILE A 97 0.58 43.25 7.28
C ILE A 97 -0.62 42.56 7.91
N SER A 98 -1.37 41.78 7.14
CA SER A 98 -2.59 41.12 7.62
C SER A 98 -2.34 39.76 8.25
N GLY A 99 -1.27 39.07 7.84
CA GLY A 99 -1.02 37.67 8.16
C GLY A 99 -1.73 36.68 7.23
N ASP A 100 -2.38 37.16 6.17
CA ASP A 100 -3.13 36.31 5.24
C ASP A 100 -2.19 35.48 4.35
N ILE A 101 -2.62 34.26 4.03
CA ILE A 101 -1.92 33.37 3.11
C ILE A 101 -2.75 33.22 1.84
N TYR A 102 -2.12 33.49 0.71
CA TYR A 102 -2.69 33.35 -0.62
C TYR A 102 -2.08 32.15 -1.33
N LYS A 103 -2.91 31.40 -2.07
CA LYS A 103 -2.45 30.37 -3.00
C LYS A 103 -2.22 31.01 -4.36
N LEU A 104 -1.02 30.85 -4.90
CA LEU A 104 -0.68 31.29 -6.25
C LEU A 104 -1.19 30.23 -7.24
N ILE A 105 -1.88 30.70 -8.29
CA ILE A 105 -2.49 29.87 -9.35
C ILE A 105 -1.94 30.23 -10.71
#